data_AF-A0A8J7RTA3-F1
#
_entry.id   AF-A0A8J7RTA3-F1
#
_cell.length_a   1.000
_cell.length_b   1.000
_cell.length_c   1.000
_cell.angle_alpha   90.00
_cell.angle_beta   90.00
_cell.angle_gamma   90.00
#
_symmetry.space_group_name_H-M   'P 1'
#
loop_
_entity.id
_entity.type
_entity.pdbx_description
1 polymer ?
#
loop_
_entity_poly.entity_id
_entity_poly.type
_entity_poly.pdbx_seq_one_letter_code
_entity_poly.pdbx_strand_id
1 'polypeptide(L)'
;MMNLDTYIREVIEQEVRAVVREELAKVLDEIKKLEQKRVVNQPVVKNEPKPPQKHIIRPSELSKMLSVTKPTLWRMEKEGRLPKRIKFSHNCVGWFNTDIEEWLEQNRRQNGE
;
A
#
# COMPACT_ATOMS: atom_id res chain seq x y z
N MET A 1 41.72 -40.45 22.63
CA MET A 1 42.27 -39.21 23.20
C MET A 1 42.10 -38.13 22.15
N MET A 2 41.40 -37.02 22.45
CA MET A 2 41.30 -35.88 21.55
C MET A 2 42.68 -35.22 21.43
N ASN A 3 43.17 -35.01 20.20
CA ASN A 3 44.45 -34.35 19.96
C ASN A 3 44.36 -32.90 20.45
N LEU A 4 45.41 -32.45 21.14
CA LEU A 4 45.50 -31.08 21.70
C LEU A 4 45.30 -30.01 20.62
N ASP A 5 45.77 -30.27 19.40
CA ASP A 5 45.58 -29.42 18.23
C ASP A 5 44.09 -29.26 17.84
N THR A 6 43.31 -30.33 17.94
CA THR A 6 41.86 -30.32 17.68
C THR A 6 41.10 -29.53 18.75
N TYR A 7 41.47 -29.69 20.02
CA TYR A 7 40.85 -28.95 21.12
C TYR A 7 41.15 -27.44 21.03
N ILE A 8 42.41 -27.08 20.76
CA ILE A 8 42.81 -25.67 20.63
C ILE A 8 42.10 -25.02 19.44
N ARG A 9 42.02 -25.72 18.30
CA ARG A 9 41.31 -25.23 17.11
C ARG A 9 39.82 -25.01 17.37
N GLU A 10 39.15 -25.96 18.02
CA GLU A 10 37.72 -25.87 18.29
C GLU A 10 37.41 -24.72 19.28
N VAL A 11 38.23 -24.55 20.31
CA VAL A 11 38.09 -23.43 21.26
C VAL A 11 38.28 -22.09 20.56
N ILE A 12 39.30 -21.95 19.71
CA ILE A 12 39.52 -20.72 18.93
C ILE A 12 38.36 -20.46 17.96
N GLU A 13 37.86 -21.50 17.28
CA GLU A 13 36.72 -21.38 16.37
C GLU A 13 35.44 -20.96 17.10
N GLN A 14 35.19 -21.46 18.32
CA GLN A 14 34.05 -21.02 19.14
C GLN A 14 34.19 -19.56 19.56
N GLU A 15 35.39 -19.15 19.99
CA GLU A 15 35.63 -17.79 20.47
C GLU A 15 35.55 -16.76 19.32
N VAL A 16 36.18 -17.07 18.18
CA VAL A 16 36.10 -16.24 16.97
C VAL A 16 34.64 -16.17 16.48
N ARG A 17 33.89 -17.27 16.54
CA ARG A 17 32.48 -17.29 16.16
C ARG A 17 31.61 -16.46 17.11
N ALA A 18 31.92 -16.42 18.41
CA ALA A 18 31.21 -15.59 19.37
C ALA A 18 31.43 -14.11 19.08
N VAL A 19 32.68 -13.69 18.85
CA VAL A 19 33.03 -12.31 18.52
C VAL A 19 32.40 -11.89 17.19
N VAL A 20 32.49 -12.72 16.15
CA VAL A 20 31.90 -12.43 14.83
C VAL A 20 30.38 -12.30 14.92
N ARG A 21 29.70 -13.11 15.75
CA ARG A 21 28.25 -12.98 15.96
C ARG A 21 27.87 -11.66 16.59
N GLU A 22 28.63 -11.19 17.56
CA GLU A 22 28.37 -9.90 18.22
C GLU A 22 28.53 -8.74 17.24
N GLU A 23 29.61 -8.75 16.45
CA GLU A 23 29.87 -7.72 15.45
C GLU A 23 28.82 -7.74 14.32
N LEU A 24 28.40 -8.94 13.86
CA LEU A 24 27.31 -9.07 12.88
C LEU A 24 25.98 -8.57 13.43
N ALA A 25 25.68 -8.78 14.72
CA ALA A 25 24.46 -8.27 15.34
C ALA A 25 24.42 -6.73 15.37
N LYS A 26 25.56 -6.08 15.66
CA LYS A 26 25.70 -4.61 15.60
C LYS A 26 25.47 -4.08 14.19
N VAL A 27 26.10 -4.70 13.19
CA VAL A 27 25.94 -4.32 11.77
C VAL A 27 24.48 -4.50 11.31
N LEU A 28 23.82 -5.59 11.72
CA LEU A 28 22.41 -5.82 11.40
C LEU A 28 21.47 -4.76 12.02
N ASP A 29 21.74 -4.33 13.25
CA ASP A 29 20.97 -3.26 13.89
C ASP A 29 21.20 -1.89 13.21
N GLU A 30 22.44 -1.64 12.77
CA GLU A 30 22.80 -0.44 12.01
C GLU A 30 22.11 -0.41 10.63
N ILE A 31 22.08 -1.55 9.92
CA ILE A 31 21.33 -1.70 8.67
C ILE A 31 19.83 -1.43 8.89
N LYS A 32 19.22 -1.98 9.95
CA LYS A 32 17.81 -1.72 10.28
C LYS A 32 17.52 -0.24 10.56
N LYS A 33 18.42 0.45 11.29
CA LYS A 33 18.33 1.90 11.54
C LYS A 33 18.42 2.70 10.25
N LEU A 34 19.31 2.31 9.34
CA LEU A 34 19.46 2.96 8.04
C LEU A 34 18.24 2.73 7.13
N GLU A 35 17.65 1.54 7.14
CA GLU A 35 16.40 1.26 6.42
C GLU A 35 15.25 2.14 6.91
N GLN A 36 15.06 2.27 8.23
CA GLN A 36 14.02 3.14 8.80
C GLN A 36 14.22 4.61 8.41
N LYS A 37 15.47 5.07 8.38
CA LYS A 37 15.81 6.43 7.93
C LYS A 37 15.61 6.63 6.41
N ARG A 38 15.70 5.56 5.62
CA ARG A 38 15.47 5.58 4.16
C ARG A 38 13.98 5.66 3.82
N VAL A 39 13.11 4.99 4.57
CA VAL A 39 11.64 5.03 4.37
C VAL A 39 11.09 6.47 4.48
N VAL A 40 11.68 7.30 5.34
CA VAL A 40 11.24 8.70 5.54
C VAL A 40 11.62 9.63 4.37
N ASN A 41 12.63 9.28 3.57
CA ASN A 41 13.16 10.14 2.49
C ASN A 41 12.98 9.56 1.08
N GLN A 42 12.21 8.49 0.93
CA GLN A 42 11.88 7.96 -0.39
C GLN A 42 10.69 8.75 -0.96
N PRO A 43 10.75 9.27 -2.21
CA PRO A 43 9.55 9.71 -2.87
C PRO A 43 8.64 8.49 -3.00
N VAL A 44 7.56 8.47 -2.22
CA VAL A 44 6.59 7.38 -2.17
C VAL A 44 6.12 7.08 -3.58
N VAL A 45 6.59 5.95 -4.12
CA VAL A 45 6.13 5.39 -5.38
C VAL A 45 4.67 5.01 -5.15
N LYS A 46 3.78 5.54 -6.00
CA LYS A 46 2.31 5.66 -5.79
C LYS A 46 1.49 4.36 -5.67
N ASN A 47 2.07 3.20 -5.41
CA ASN A 47 1.38 1.91 -5.54
C ASN A 47 1.48 1.01 -4.28
N GLU A 48 1.24 1.56 -3.09
CA GLU A 48 0.84 0.76 -1.92
C GLU A 48 -0.64 1.04 -1.61
N PRO A 49 -1.48 0.01 -1.33
CA PRO A 49 -2.87 0.20 -0.96
C PRO A 49 -2.93 0.78 0.45
N LYS A 50 -2.93 2.11 0.52
CA LYS A 50 -3.18 2.89 1.73
C LYS A 50 -4.54 2.46 2.32
N PRO A 51 -4.70 2.31 3.65
CA PRO A 51 -5.99 1.97 4.28
C PRO A 51 -7.09 2.87 3.71
N PRO A 52 -8.34 2.38 3.49
CA PRO A 52 -9.32 2.99 2.59
C PRO A 52 -9.52 4.46 2.93
N GLN A 53 -8.73 5.31 2.29
CA GLN A 53 -8.78 6.73 2.55
C GLN A 53 -10.02 7.18 1.80
N LYS A 54 -11.02 7.65 2.54
CA LYS A 54 -12.26 8.19 1.99
C LYS A 54 -11.91 9.43 1.14
N HIS A 55 -11.55 9.19 -0.11
CA HIS A 55 -11.15 10.20 -1.07
C HIS A 55 -12.31 10.47 -2.02
N ILE A 56 -12.32 11.70 -2.54
CA ILE A 56 -13.39 12.17 -3.40
C ILE A 56 -12.95 12.01 -4.86
N ILE A 57 -13.69 11.19 -5.60
CA ILE A 57 -13.51 10.97 -7.03
C ILE A 57 -14.18 12.10 -7.80
N ARG A 58 -13.42 12.77 -8.66
CA ARG A 58 -13.92 13.84 -9.55
C ARG A 58 -14.68 13.23 -10.74
N PRO A 59 -15.63 13.94 -11.37
CA PRO A 59 -16.35 13.43 -12.56
C PRO A 59 -15.45 13.00 -13.72
N SER A 60 -14.31 13.66 -13.91
CA SER A 60 -13.31 13.29 -14.92
C SER A 60 -12.62 11.95 -14.64
N GLU A 61 -12.44 11.63 -13.37
CA GLU A 61 -11.81 10.39 -12.93
C GLU A 61 -12.81 9.24 -12.96
N LEU A 62 -14.02 9.47 -12.46
CA LEU A 62 -15.11 8.49 -12.51
C LEU A 62 -15.48 8.11 -13.95
N SER A 63 -15.49 9.09 -14.85
CA SER A 63 -15.68 8.88 -16.29
C SER A 63 -14.64 7.93 -16.90
N LYS A 64 -13.36 8.07 -16.50
CA LYS A 64 -12.29 7.15 -16.93
C LYS A 64 -12.46 5.77 -16.31
N MET A 65 -12.80 5.70 -15.01
CA MET A 65 -12.98 4.46 -14.28
C MET A 65 -14.09 3.59 -14.88
N LEU A 66 -15.22 4.21 -15.25
CA LEU A 66 -16.36 3.51 -15.86
C LEU A 66 -16.26 3.39 -17.38
N SER A 67 -15.22 3.93 -18.02
CA SER A 67 -15.07 4.00 -19.48
C SER A 67 -16.29 4.63 -20.17
N VAL A 68 -16.86 5.66 -19.57
CA VAL A 68 -18.01 6.42 -20.11
C VAL A 68 -17.67 7.89 -20.26
N THR A 69 -18.38 8.61 -21.12
CA THR A 69 -18.21 10.06 -21.25
C THR A 69 -18.89 10.81 -20.09
N LYS A 70 -18.43 12.02 -19.78
CA LYS A 70 -19.05 12.87 -18.73
C LYS A 70 -20.56 13.09 -18.95
N PRO A 71 -21.07 13.35 -20.18
CA PRO A 71 -22.51 13.44 -20.42
C PRO A 71 -23.26 12.16 -20.03
N THR A 72 -22.71 10.99 -20.35
CA THR A 72 -23.29 9.70 -19.95
C THR A 72 -23.31 9.55 -18.44
N LEU A 73 -22.25 9.98 -17.74
CA LEU A 73 -22.20 10.01 -16.29
C LEU A 73 -23.36 10.84 -15.69
N TRP A 74 -23.60 12.04 -16.22
CA TRP A 74 -24.71 12.91 -15.78
C TRP A 74 -26.08 12.30 -16.08
N ARG A 75 -26.22 11.61 -17.21
CA ARG A 75 -27.44 10.88 -17.55
C ARG A 75 -27.69 9.73 -16.57
N MET A 76 -26.67 8.92 -16.28
CA MET A 76 -26.76 7.82 -15.33
C MET A 76 -27.12 8.31 -13.92
N GLU A 77 -26.56 9.44 -13.49
CA GLU A 77 -26.94 10.08 -12.22
C GLU A 77 -28.41 10.52 -12.23
N LYS A 78 -28.87 11.15 -13.32
CA LYS A 78 -30.28 11.58 -13.47
C LYS A 78 -31.25 10.39 -13.51
N GLU A 79 -30.84 9.29 -14.10
CA GLU A 79 -31.58 8.02 -14.15
C GLU A 79 -31.57 7.28 -12.79
N GLY A 80 -30.83 7.77 -11.79
CA GLY A 80 -30.69 7.10 -10.49
C GLY A 80 -29.80 5.86 -10.54
N ARG A 81 -29.08 5.65 -11.64
CA ARG A 81 -28.14 4.54 -11.84
C ARG A 81 -26.78 4.78 -11.20
N LEU A 82 -26.50 5.98 -10.70
CA LEU A 82 -25.28 6.32 -9.96
C LEU A 82 -25.65 6.92 -8.60
N PRO A 83 -24.78 6.79 -7.58
CA PRO A 83 -24.99 7.45 -6.30
C PRO A 83 -25.00 8.98 -6.46
N LYS A 84 -25.65 9.68 -5.52
CA LYS A 84 -25.75 11.15 -5.56
C LYS A 84 -24.38 11.79 -5.37
N ARG A 85 -24.05 12.78 -6.21
CA ARG A 85 -22.82 13.55 -6.06
C ARG A 85 -22.84 14.41 -4.79
N ILE A 86 -21.68 14.54 -4.16
CA ILE A 86 -21.44 15.48 -3.07
C ILE A 86 -20.82 16.78 -3.61
N LYS A 87 -21.28 17.91 -3.08
CA LYS A 87 -20.62 19.22 -3.28
C LYS A 87 -19.80 19.52 -2.03
N PHE A 88 -18.49 19.70 -2.20
CA PHE A 88 -17.57 19.97 -1.09
C PHE A 88 -16.85 21.33 -1.22
N SER A 89 -16.99 22.00 -2.36
CA SER A 89 -16.60 23.41 -2.54
C SER A 89 -17.48 24.06 -3.60
N HIS A 90 -17.37 25.38 -3.76
CA HIS A 90 -18.22 26.22 -4.61
C HIS A 90 -18.35 25.68 -6.05
N ASN A 91 -17.24 25.20 -6.64
CA ASN A 91 -17.19 24.64 -7.99
C ASN A 91 -16.69 23.19 -8.03
N CYS A 92 -16.69 22.49 -6.88
CA CYS A 92 -16.18 21.13 -6.81
C CYS A 92 -17.28 20.15 -6.42
N VAL A 93 -17.51 19.19 -7.32
CA VAL A 93 -18.43 18.08 -7.14
C VAL A 93 -17.66 16.77 -7.30
N GLY A 94 -18.12 15.72 -6.64
CA GLY A 94 -17.54 14.39 -6.75
C GLY A 94 -18.34 13.35 -6.01
N TRP A 95 -17.76 12.16 -5.87
CA TRP A 95 -18.33 11.04 -5.14
C TRP A 95 -17.31 10.49 -4.15
N PHE A 96 -17.74 9.94 -3.03
CA PHE A 96 -16.82 9.16 -2.22
C PHE A 96 -16.46 7.88 -2.97
N ASN A 97 -15.18 7.52 -2.93
CA ASN A 97 -14.70 6.26 -3.50
C ASN A 97 -15.44 5.05 -2.92
N THR A 98 -15.71 5.05 -1.61
CA THR A 98 -16.48 3.99 -0.93
C THR A 98 -17.86 3.78 -1.54
N ASP A 99 -18.59 4.87 -1.85
CA ASP A 99 -19.96 4.79 -2.36
C ASP A 99 -19.98 4.24 -3.78
N ILE A 100 -18.95 4.55 -4.58
CA ILE A 100 -18.78 4.04 -5.94
C ILE A 100 -18.41 2.55 -5.93
N GLU A 101 -17.54 2.13 -5.02
CA GLU A 101 -17.16 0.72 -4.85
C GLU A 101 -18.35 -0.13 -4.42
N GLU A 102 -19.11 0.31 -3.42
CA GLU A 102 -20.34 -0.37 -2.98
C GLU A 102 -21.36 -0.46 -4.11
N TRP A 103 -21.51 0.60 -4.89
CA TRP A 103 -22.39 0.62 -6.06
C TRP A 103 -21.92 -0.36 -7.15
N LEU A 104 -20.62 -0.43 -7.45
CA LEU A 104 -20.08 -1.39 -8.42
C LEU A 104 -20.32 -2.84 -7.98
N GLU A 105 -20.09 -3.13 -6.71
CA GLU A 105 -20.35 -4.44 -6.09
C GLU A 105 -21.84 -4.83 -6.24
N GLN A 106 -22.75 -3.89 -5.99
CA GLN A 106 -24.19 -4.12 -6.17
C GLN A 106 -24.58 -4.37 -7.63
N ASN A 107 -24.07 -3.58 -8.58
CA ASN A 107 -24.38 -3.77 -10.01
C ASN A 107 -23.80 -5.08 -10.56
N ARG A 108 -22.64 -5.51 -10.06
CA ARG A 108 -22.05 -6.80 -10.44
C ARG A 108 -22.97 -7.96 -10.08
N ARG A 109 -23.64 -7.89 -8.93
CA ARG A 109 -24.62 -8.90 -8.49
C ARG A 109 -25.90 -8.87 -9.32
N GLN A 110 -26.35 -7.69 -9.75
CA GLN A 110 -27.58 -7.55 -10.55
C GLN A 110 -27.43 -7.94 -12.03
N ASN A 111 -26.24 -7.78 -12.62
CA ASN A 111 -26.00 -8.10 -14.04
C ASN A 111 -25.30 -9.46 -14.24
N GLY A 112 -25.10 -10.24 -13.18
CA GLY A 112 -24.35 -11.50 -13.17
C GLY A 112 -25.20 -12.77 -13.12
N GLU A 113 -26.51 -12.67 -13.38
CA GLU A 113 -27.45 -13.80 -13.49
C GLU A 113 -27.96 -13.94 -14.94
#